data_AF-A0A508AMB3-F1
#
_entry.id   AF-A0A508AMB3-F1
#
_cell.length_a   1.000
_cell.length_b   1.000
_cell.length_c   1.000
_cell.angle_alpha   90.00
_cell.angle_beta   90.00
_cell.angle_gamma   90.00
#
_symmetry.space_group_name_H-M   'P 1'
#
loop_
_entity.id
_entity.type
_entity.pdbx_description
1 polymer ?
#
loop_
_entity_poly.entity_id
_entity_poly.type
_entity_poly.pdbx_seq_one_letter_code
_entity_poly.pdbx_strand_id
1 'polypeptide(L)'
;MNTVATAATTTDLPTRREALVFACKAWGLRALRALRDAADPGRPRRHPRANTLAQAPVLAEFDSPLWPGEEVDPMLVAGKLQNLRQALKRLDGIEVAPGARFGFWKQVGRATRRRGYAIGRELREGCLIPAIGGGLCQLSNALYDGAVRAGLTVLERHRHSRVLPGSLAEQDRDATVFWNYLDLRLCAPFAWRLEVEMDAQRLRLRIRGHRDVDAVSWPMAVSPRRPATPSNDCGSCGQYECHRHTGPSTGRLRRLWWLQEAWPEFSAALAAGRGEDDRVFGPGGRRFPAQAPWRRAAQSLSWRYGRWRGRALPQVRLAQLRAHARDLAGQLQLQDLDLVLPQSLLPFLWRDGELAGRRYAVLMTALPMRVLQDELDAAVRRHPQVRSLRDFRADETLIADEWQALQAAETWWSPHARVLAMAGERGRALSWAMPAAVPASGRASAGARPRLFFPASPLARKGILELLEAVRDRDVEILLPPGDSERGLDPGRATLRRVDSYRHGLLQADGVVLPAWVEHQPRALLGAIAAGLPVVATPACGLPASLPWTPVEAGDVEGLRRALRALSMGG
;
A
#
# COMPACT_ATOMS: atom_id res chain seq x y z
N MET A 1 46.26 5.85 -7.78
CA MET A 1 46.50 4.63 -8.58
C MET A 1 47.15 3.61 -7.67
N ASN A 2 46.36 2.72 -7.04
CA ASN A 2 46.86 1.56 -6.31
C ASN A 2 46.18 0.34 -6.90
N THR A 3 46.85 -0.27 -7.88
CA THR A 3 46.51 -1.54 -8.50
C THR A 3 46.84 -2.66 -7.51
N VAL A 4 45.83 -3.10 -6.76
CA VAL A 4 45.90 -4.41 -6.08
C VAL A 4 45.74 -5.45 -7.18
N ALA A 5 46.86 -6.05 -7.59
CA ALA A 5 46.87 -7.19 -8.49
C ALA A 5 46.14 -8.36 -7.83
N THR A 6 44.89 -8.58 -8.24
CA THR A 6 44.16 -9.83 -7.96
C THR A 6 44.87 -10.95 -8.70
N ALA A 7 45.59 -11.79 -7.96
CA ALA A 7 46.11 -13.05 -8.46
C ALA A 7 44.96 -13.85 -9.07
N ALA A 8 44.99 -14.02 -10.39
CA ALA A 8 44.05 -14.86 -11.11
C ALA A 8 44.34 -16.33 -10.76
N THR A 9 43.66 -16.86 -9.74
CA THR A 9 43.47 -18.30 -9.63
C THR A 9 42.71 -18.74 -10.88
N THR A 10 43.38 -19.45 -11.78
CA THR A 10 42.80 -20.18 -12.90
C THR A 10 41.85 -21.25 -12.36
N THR A 11 40.62 -20.85 -12.04
CA THR A 11 39.52 -21.79 -11.84
C THR A 11 39.04 -22.23 -13.22
N ASP A 12 39.14 -23.51 -13.52
CA ASP A 12 38.54 -24.10 -14.72
C ASP A 12 37.10 -23.61 -14.89
N LEU A 13 36.77 -23.13 -16.10
CA LEU A 13 35.43 -22.66 -16.38
C LEU A 13 34.45 -23.83 -16.27
N PRO A 14 33.29 -23.65 -15.60
CA PRO A 14 32.32 -24.72 -15.45
C PRO A 14 31.82 -25.17 -16.84
N THR A 15 31.76 -26.48 -17.06
CA THR A 15 31.39 -27.06 -18.35
C THR A 15 29.90 -27.37 -18.44
N ARG A 16 29.37 -27.47 -19.66
CA ARG A 16 27.96 -27.90 -19.88
C ARG A 16 27.71 -29.33 -19.42
N ARG A 17 28.74 -30.20 -19.46
CA ARG A 17 28.66 -31.58 -18.97
C ARG A 17 28.46 -31.63 -17.46
N GLU A 18 29.21 -30.83 -16.72
CA GLU A 18 29.02 -30.68 -15.26
C GLU A 18 27.63 -30.16 -14.91
N ALA A 19 27.12 -29.19 -15.67
CA ALA A 19 25.76 -28.68 -15.49
C ALA A 19 24.69 -29.77 -15.73
N LEU A 20 24.88 -30.64 -16.73
CA LEU A 20 24.00 -31.78 -17.00
C LEU A 20 24.07 -32.81 -15.87
N VAL A 21 25.28 -33.17 -15.42
CA VAL A 21 25.49 -34.10 -14.30
C VAL A 21 24.81 -33.57 -13.03
N PHE A 22 24.96 -32.27 -12.73
CA PHE A 22 24.27 -31.61 -11.63
C PHE A 22 22.75 -31.72 -11.76
N ALA A 23 22.20 -31.47 -12.96
CA ALA A 23 20.76 -31.56 -13.21
C ALA A 23 20.22 -32.98 -13.00
N CYS A 24 20.92 -34.00 -13.49
CA CYS A 24 20.59 -35.42 -13.30
C CYS A 24 20.64 -35.81 -11.82
N LYS A 25 21.71 -35.44 -11.11
CA LYS A 25 21.85 -35.66 -9.66
C LYS A 25 20.73 -35.00 -8.88
N ALA A 26 20.42 -33.74 -9.18
CA ALA A 26 19.33 -33.01 -8.54
C ALA A 26 17.96 -33.65 -8.83
N TRP A 27 17.74 -34.24 -10.01
CA TRP A 27 16.51 -34.97 -10.32
C TRP A 27 16.40 -36.26 -9.50
N GLY A 28 17.46 -37.07 -9.45
CA GLY A 28 17.49 -38.28 -8.62
C GLY A 28 17.27 -37.99 -7.13
N LEU A 29 17.94 -36.97 -6.59
CA LEU A 29 17.76 -36.54 -5.20
C LEU A 29 16.33 -36.05 -4.91
N ARG A 30 15.68 -35.38 -5.86
CA ARG A 30 14.27 -34.97 -5.73
C ARG A 30 13.33 -36.18 -5.74
N ALA A 31 13.58 -37.18 -6.59
CA ALA A 31 12.79 -38.41 -6.62
C ALA A 31 12.94 -39.19 -5.31
N LEU A 32 14.17 -39.38 -4.84
CA LEU A 32 14.47 -40.01 -3.56
C LEU A 32 13.80 -39.26 -2.40
N ARG A 33 13.85 -37.92 -2.41
CA ARG A 33 13.17 -37.11 -1.41
C ARG A 33 11.65 -37.29 -1.44
N ALA A 34 11.04 -37.34 -2.62
CA ALA A 34 9.61 -37.55 -2.76
C ALA A 34 9.19 -38.93 -2.18
N LEU A 35 9.97 -39.98 -2.42
CA LEU A 35 9.74 -41.31 -1.85
C LEU A 35 9.87 -41.31 -0.33
N ARG A 36 10.95 -40.70 0.21
CA ARG A 36 11.15 -40.58 1.66
C ARG A 36 10.02 -39.82 2.35
N ASP A 37 9.59 -38.69 1.77
CA ASP A 37 8.49 -37.90 2.31
C ASP A 37 7.14 -38.63 2.18
N ALA A 38 6.95 -39.49 1.18
CA ALA A 38 5.76 -40.30 1.06
C ALA A 38 5.67 -41.35 2.18
N ALA A 39 6.81 -41.94 2.55
CA ALA A 39 6.92 -42.94 3.61
C ALA A 39 6.97 -42.35 5.04
N ASP A 40 7.31 -41.08 5.21
CA ASP A 40 7.39 -40.41 6.52
C ASP A 40 5.99 -39.99 7.03
N PRO A 41 5.43 -40.64 8.08
CA PRO A 41 4.15 -40.25 8.66
C PRO A 41 4.19 -38.85 9.28
N GLY A 42 5.37 -38.41 9.70
CA GLY A 42 5.62 -37.08 10.24
C GLY A 42 6.01 -36.04 9.18
N ARG A 43 5.90 -36.31 7.88
CA ARG A 43 6.32 -35.38 6.82
C ARG A 43 5.80 -33.95 7.04
N PRO A 44 6.55 -32.92 6.60
CA PRO A 44 6.08 -31.53 6.72
C PRO A 44 4.72 -31.31 6.08
N ARG A 45 3.91 -30.49 6.74
CA ARG A 45 2.57 -30.10 6.28
C ARG A 45 2.54 -28.61 5.94
N ARG A 46 1.50 -28.21 5.21
CA ARG A 46 1.20 -26.80 5.03
C ARG A 46 0.42 -26.31 6.23
N HIS A 47 0.78 -25.14 6.70
CA HIS A 47 0.17 -24.51 7.86
C HIS A 47 -0.70 -23.35 7.42
N PRO A 48 -1.92 -23.22 7.98
CA PRO A 48 -2.84 -22.16 7.60
C PRO A 48 -2.41 -20.83 8.22
N ARG A 49 -2.90 -19.74 7.62
CA ARG A 49 -2.91 -18.45 8.30
C ARG A 49 -4.00 -18.48 9.37
N ALA A 50 -3.66 -18.06 10.57
CA ALA A 50 -4.59 -17.90 11.68
C ALA A 50 -4.23 -16.61 12.43
N ASN A 51 -4.92 -16.25 13.50
CA ASN A 51 -4.60 -15.09 14.33
C ASN A 51 -4.63 -15.44 15.82
N THR A 52 -4.63 -16.74 16.17
CA THR A 52 -4.76 -17.17 17.58
C THR A 52 -3.55 -16.78 18.41
N LEU A 53 -2.39 -16.66 17.78
CA LEU A 53 -1.12 -16.27 18.40
C LEU A 53 -0.65 -14.87 17.99
N ALA A 54 -1.51 -14.05 17.37
CA ALA A 54 -1.15 -12.70 16.93
C ALA A 54 -0.73 -11.79 18.11
N GLN A 55 -1.31 -12.02 19.30
CA GLN A 55 -0.99 -11.29 20.54
C GLN A 55 -0.01 -12.04 21.46
N ALA A 56 0.48 -13.22 21.05
CA ALA A 56 1.44 -13.98 21.83
C ALA A 56 2.80 -13.23 21.91
N PRO A 57 3.62 -13.44 22.95
CA PRO A 57 4.90 -12.75 23.08
C PRO A 57 5.84 -13.11 21.93
N VAL A 58 6.68 -12.14 21.55
CA VAL A 58 7.72 -12.34 20.53
C VAL A 58 8.87 -13.12 21.17
N LEU A 59 9.11 -14.34 20.68
CA LEU A 59 10.18 -15.22 21.14
C LEU A 59 11.51 -14.93 20.44
N ALA A 60 11.44 -14.50 19.19
CA ALA A 60 12.61 -14.09 18.41
C ALA A 60 12.21 -13.07 17.35
N GLU A 61 13.10 -12.10 17.12
CA GLU A 61 13.03 -11.15 16.04
C GLU A 61 14.35 -11.14 15.26
N PHE A 62 14.23 -11.05 13.94
CA PHE A 62 15.35 -10.95 13.01
C PHE A 62 15.08 -9.84 11.99
N ASP A 63 16.07 -8.98 11.81
CA ASP A 63 16.06 -7.89 10.84
C ASP A 63 17.26 -8.03 9.89
N SER A 64 17.04 -7.86 8.59
CA SER A 64 18.12 -7.85 7.60
C SER A 64 17.90 -6.85 6.48
N PRO A 65 18.97 -6.18 5.99
CA PRO A 65 18.87 -5.28 4.86
C PRO A 65 18.52 -6.04 3.57
N LEU A 66 17.72 -5.41 2.72
CA LEU A 66 17.31 -5.96 1.43
C LEU A 66 18.31 -5.65 0.33
N TRP A 67 18.86 -4.43 0.37
CA TRP A 67 19.80 -3.91 -0.60
C TRP A 67 21.23 -4.24 -0.13
N PRO A 68 21.98 -5.07 -0.89
CA PRO A 68 23.42 -5.11 -0.72
C PRO A 68 24.03 -3.77 -1.16
N GLY A 69 25.28 -3.49 -0.79
CA GLY A 69 26.00 -2.28 -1.20
C GLY A 69 26.14 -2.11 -2.73
N GLU A 70 26.78 -1.02 -3.16
CA GLU A 70 26.71 -0.45 -4.53
C GLU A 70 27.15 -1.37 -5.68
N GLU A 71 27.90 -2.44 -5.43
CA GLU A 71 28.52 -3.28 -6.47
C GLU A 71 27.58 -4.31 -7.12
N VAL A 72 26.27 -4.24 -6.88
CA VAL A 72 25.30 -5.27 -7.27
C VAL A 72 24.32 -4.77 -8.33
N ASP A 73 24.13 -5.58 -9.37
CA ASP A 73 23.11 -5.37 -10.40
C ASP A 73 21.71 -5.10 -9.78
N PRO A 74 21.16 -3.87 -9.95
CA PRO A 74 19.87 -3.49 -9.37
C PRO A 74 18.70 -4.36 -9.84
N MET A 75 18.74 -4.91 -11.06
CA MET A 75 17.67 -5.76 -11.58
C MET A 75 17.65 -7.13 -10.92
N LEU A 76 18.80 -7.68 -10.55
CA LEU A 76 18.87 -8.92 -9.77
C LEU A 76 18.37 -8.70 -8.34
N VAL A 77 18.59 -7.51 -7.77
CA VAL A 77 18.00 -7.13 -6.48
C VAL A 77 16.49 -7.00 -6.60
N ALA A 78 15.98 -6.33 -7.63
CA ALA A 78 14.55 -6.22 -7.90
C ALA A 78 13.88 -7.60 -8.06
N GLY A 79 14.54 -8.52 -8.76
CA GLY A 79 14.10 -9.90 -8.89
C GLY A 79 14.09 -10.67 -7.57
N LYS A 80 15.12 -10.49 -6.73
CA LYS A 80 15.14 -11.01 -5.35
C LYS A 80 13.97 -10.47 -4.53
N LEU A 81 13.70 -9.16 -4.56
CA LEU A 81 12.58 -8.54 -3.85
C LEU A 81 11.24 -9.14 -4.29
N GLN A 82 11.06 -9.37 -5.59
CA GLN A 82 9.89 -10.08 -6.11
C GLN A 82 9.79 -11.51 -5.57
N ASN A 83 10.89 -12.26 -5.54
CA ASN A 83 10.88 -13.63 -5.02
C ASN A 83 10.53 -13.69 -3.54
N LEU A 84 11.10 -12.79 -2.73
CA LEU A 84 10.77 -12.66 -1.30
C LEU A 84 9.29 -12.32 -1.14
N ARG A 85 8.78 -11.30 -1.86
CA ARG A 85 7.36 -10.93 -1.84
C ARG A 85 6.43 -12.11 -2.15
N GLN A 86 6.75 -12.92 -3.16
CA GLN A 86 5.94 -14.12 -3.47
C GLN A 86 6.02 -15.20 -2.39
N ALA A 87 7.16 -15.34 -1.71
CA ALA A 87 7.31 -16.26 -0.58
C ALA A 87 6.55 -15.79 0.67
N LEU A 88 6.60 -14.49 0.97
CA LEU A 88 5.88 -13.86 2.09
C LEU A 88 4.37 -14.11 2.01
N LYS A 89 3.77 -14.06 0.81
CA LYS A 89 2.36 -14.42 0.59
C LYS A 89 1.98 -15.84 1.05
N ARG A 90 2.95 -16.70 1.34
CA ARG A 90 2.75 -18.08 1.83
C ARG A 90 3.25 -18.30 3.26
N LEU A 91 4.12 -17.43 3.76
CA LEU A 91 4.80 -17.60 5.05
C LEU A 91 4.26 -16.67 6.12
N ASP A 92 3.89 -15.44 5.75
CA ASP A 92 3.40 -14.47 6.71
C ASP A 92 2.02 -14.88 7.28
N GLY A 93 1.92 -14.80 8.62
CA GLY A 93 0.74 -15.06 9.42
C GLY A 93 0.40 -16.54 9.64
N ILE A 94 1.29 -17.48 9.29
CA ILE A 94 1.03 -18.90 9.51
C ILE A 94 1.19 -19.28 10.98
N GLU A 95 0.39 -20.24 11.43
CA GLU A 95 0.49 -20.81 12.78
C GLU A 95 0.73 -22.32 12.69
N VAL A 96 1.74 -22.78 13.43
CA VAL A 96 2.20 -24.16 13.46
C VAL A 96 1.84 -24.74 14.83
N ALA A 97 1.06 -25.83 14.80
CA ALA A 97 0.62 -26.51 16.01
C ALA A 97 1.79 -27.20 16.76
N PRO A 98 1.65 -27.46 18.08
CA PRO A 98 2.62 -28.24 18.84
C PRO A 98 2.92 -29.58 18.18
N GLY A 99 4.21 -29.94 18.08
CA GLY A 99 4.70 -31.18 17.48
C GLY A 99 4.58 -31.25 15.95
N ALA A 100 3.95 -30.27 15.29
CA ALA A 100 3.78 -30.27 13.85
C ALA A 100 5.06 -29.83 13.14
N ARG A 101 5.42 -30.54 12.06
CA ARG A 101 6.62 -30.21 11.28
C ARG A 101 6.34 -29.13 10.24
N PHE A 102 7.09 -28.04 10.31
CA PHE A 102 7.20 -27.04 9.27
C PHE A 102 8.27 -27.45 8.24
N GLY A 103 8.04 -27.13 6.97
CA GLY A 103 9.04 -27.30 5.92
C GLY A 103 8.96 -26.13 4.93
N PHE A 104 10.08 -25.47 4.70
CA PHE A 104 10.14 -24.27 3.85
C PHE A 104 9.54 -24.52 2.47
N TRP A 105 10.00 -25.57 1.77
CA TRP A 105 9.48 -25.90 0.45
C TRP A 105 8.07 -26.46 0.46
N LYS A 106 7.64 -27.11 1.55
CA LYS A 106 6.26 -27.54 1.69
C LYS A 106 5.31 -26.34 1.72
N GLN A 107 5.67 -25.29 2.45
CA GLN A 107 4.89 -24.07 2.59
C GLN A 107 4.95 -23.19 1.32
N VAL A 108 6.15 -22.84 0.86
CA VAL A 108 6.38 -21.92 -0.27
C VAL A 108 6.06 -22.61 -1.62
N GLY A 109 6.46 -23.87 -1.78
CA GLY A 109 6.40 -24.63 -3.03
C GLY A 109 7.45 -24.19 -4.07
N ARG A 110 7.47 -24.85 -5.23
CA ARG A 110 8.44 -24.57 -6.31
C ARG A 110 8.40 -23.12 -6.79
N ALA A 111 9.55 -22.44 -6.78
CA ALA A 111 9.73 -21.15 -7.43
C ALA A 111 9.70 -21.32 -8.95
N THR A 112 8.76 -20.66 -9.63
CA THR A 112 8.60 -20.71 -11.10
C THR A 112 8.08 -19.39 -11.62
N ARG A 113 8.39 -19.03 -12.88
CA ARG A 113 7.85 -17.83 -13.54
C ARG A 113 6.32 -17.79 -13.52
N ARG A 114 5.66 -18.93 -13.77
CA ARG A 114 4.19 -19.06 -13.70
C ARG A 114 3.61 -18.68 -12.34
N ARG A 115 4.37 -18.88 -11.26
CA ARG A 115 3.98 -18.51 -9.89
C ARG A 115 4.47 -17.11 -9.48
N GLY A 116 4.92 -16.29 -10.43
CA GLY A 116 5.33 -14.91 -10.21
C GLY A 116 6.77 -14.72 -9.74
N TYR A 117 7.58 -15.79 -9.67
CA TYR A 117 9.00 -15.72 -9.31
C TYR A 117 9.83 -15.19 -10.48
N ALA A 118 10.85 -14.40 -10.16
CA ALA A 118 11.74 -13.72 -11.08
C ALA A 118 13.18 -14.22 -10.96
N ILE A 119 14.00 -13.81 -11.92
CA ILE A 119 15.44 -14.03 -11.87
C ILE A 119 16.03 -13.11 -10.80
N GLY A 120 16.69 -13.69 -9.81
CA GLY A 120 17.49 -12.97 -8.81
C GLY A 120 18.83 -13.66 -8.63
N ARG A 121 19.66 -13.15 -7.73
CA ARG A 121 20.99 -13.71 -7.48
C ARG A 121 20.93 -14.99 -6.65
N GLU A 122 21.58 -16.06 -7.10
CA GLU A 122 21.67 -17.35 -6.42
C GLU A 122 23.15 -17.75 -6.30
N LEU A 123 23.57 -18.22 -5.12
CA LEU A 123 24.88 -18.84 -4.96
C LEU A 123 24.78 -20.33 -5.32
N ARG A 124 25.41 -20.73 -6.43
CA ARG A 124 25.41 -22.11 -6.92
C ARG A 124 26.83 -22.58 -7.23
N GLU A 125 27.23 -23.68 -6.60
CA GLU A 125 28.56 -24.28 -6.78
C GLU A 125 29.70 -23.27 -6.58
N GLY A 126 29.48 -22.28 -5.71
CA GLY A 126 30.45 -21.26 -5.38
C GLY A 126 30.44 -20.01 -6.27
N CYS A 127 29.66 -19.98 -7.33
CA CYS A 127 29.47 -18.78 -8.16
C CYS A 127 28.12 -18.13 -7.88
N LEU A 128 28.06 -16.80 -7.92
CA LEU A 128 26.81 -16.06 -7.93
C LEU A 128 26.27 -16.04 -9.37
N ILE A 129 25.11 -16.65 -9.58
CA ILE A 129 24.48 -16.75 -10.90
C ILE A 129 23.05 -16.20 -10.87
N PRO A 130 22.55 -15.66 -11.99
CA PRO A 130 21.13 -15.33 -12.12
C PRO A 130 20.27 -16.60 -12.21
N ALA A 131 19.28 -16.72 -11.32
CA ALA A 131 18.37 -17.86 -11.31
C ALA A 131 16.96 -17.51 -10.83
N ILE A 132 15.96 -18.26 -11.30
CA ILE A 132 14.57 -18.09 -10.86
C ILE A 132 14.44 -18.48 -9.38
N GLY A 133 13.91 -17.58 -8.55
CA GLY A 133 13.86 -17.79 -7.11
C GLY A 133 15.15 -17.42 -6.38
N GLY A 134 16.13 -16.81 -7.07
CA GLY A 134 17.32 -16.26 -6.44
C GLY A 134 16.97 -15.28 -5.32
N GLY A 135 17.75 -15.32 -4.23
CA GLY A 135 17.55 -14.51 -3.03
C GLY A 135 16.66 -15.12 -1.94
N LEU A 136 15.98 -16.24 -2.20
CA LEU A 136 15.18 -16.94 -1.18
C LEU A 136 16.01 -17.45 0.01
N CYS A 137 17.33 -17.63 -0.16
CA CYS A 137 18.23 -18.01 0.93
C CYS A 137 18.27 -16.99 2.07
N GLN A 138 18.02 -15.70 1.80
CA GLN A 138 17.92 -14.70 2.87
C GLN A 138 16.78 -15.04 3.84
N LEU A 139 15.66 -15.53 3.31
CA LEU A 139 14.49 -15.89 4.10
C LEU A 139 14.70 -17.19 4.87
N SER A 140 15.36 -18.20 4.29
CA SER A 140 15.71 -19.42 5.02
C SER A 140 16.75 -19.16 6.11
N ASN A 141 17.74 -18.29 5.86
CA ASN A 141 18.68 -17.85 6.89
C ASN A 141 17.94 -17.16 8.06
N ALA A 142 17.05 -16.20 7.75
CA ALA A 142 16.25 -15.50 8.74
C ALA A 142 15.37 -16.45 9.57
N LEU A 143 14.73 -17.41 8.90
CA LEU A 143 13.90 -18.44 9.54
C LEU A 143 14.71 -19.34 10.47
N TYR A 144 15.86 -19.83 10.00
CA TYR A 144 16.73 -20.68 10.81
C TYR A 144 17.22 -19.92 12.05
N ASP A 145 17.68 -18.69 11.86
CA ASP A 145 18.18 -17.87 12.96
C ASP A 145 17.09 -17.57 14.00
N GLY A 146 15.93 -17.12 13.54
CA GLY A 146 14.78 -16.90 14.41
C GLY A 146 14.36 -18.18 15.13
N ALA A 147 14.37 -19.32 14.43
CA ALA A 147 14.02 -20.61 15.01
C ALA A 147 14.95 -21.02 16.14
N VAL A 148 16.27 -20.89 15.96
CA VAL A 148 17.26 -21.19 17.00
C VAL A 148 17.05 -20.29 18.22
N ARG A 149 16.86 -18.99 18.01
CA ARG A 149 16.60 -18.00 19.09
C ARG A 149 15.28 -18.26 19.83
N ALA A 150 14.26 -18.67 19.11
CA ALA A 150 12.96 -19.01 19.66
C ALA A 150 12.91 -20.43 20.29
N GLY A 151 14.01 -21.20 20.25
CA GLY A 151 14.08 -22.54 20.83
C GLY A 151 13.35 -23.62 20.04
N LEU A 152 13.16 -23.42 18.72
CA LEU A 152 12.59 -24.45 17.83
C LEU A 152 13.63 -25.54 17.55
N THR A 153 13.17 -26.78 17.48
CA THR A 153 13.98 -27.92 17.05
C THR A 153 14.20 -27.88 15.54
N VAL A 154 15.46 -27.93 15.13
CA VAL A 154 15.87 -27.96 13.72
C VAL A 154 15.98 -29.41 13.27
N LEU A 155 15.05 -29.84 12.42
CA LEU A 155 14.98 -31.22 11.92
C LEU A 155 15.78 -31.44 10.65
N GLU A 156 15.97 -30.38 9.86
CA GLU A 156 16.81 -30.40 8.66
C GLU A 156 17.37 -29.00 8.43
N ARG A 157 18.69 -28.92 8.23
CA ARG A 157 19.44 -27.71 7.86
C ARG A 157 20.57 -28.11 6.94
N HIS A 158 20.83 -27.28 5.93
CA HIS A 158 21.99 -27.40 5.06
C HIS A 158 22.77 -26.09 5.06
N ARG A 159 24.11 -26.15 5.09
CA ARG A 159 24.98 -24.97 5.01
C ARG A 159 25.23 -24.57 3.55
N HIS A 160 25.51 -23.30 3.29
CA HIS A 160 26.03 -22.87 2.01
C HIS A 160 27.43 -23.43 1.77
N SER A 161 27.73 -23.75 0.51
CA SER A 161 29.04 -24.26 0.11
C SER A 161 30.16 -23.22 0.21
N ARG A 162 29.83 -21.92 0.13
CA ARG A 162 30.76 -20.80 0.36
C ARG A 162 30.19 -19.82 1.39
N VAL A 163 31.09 -19.20 2.15
CA VAL A 163 30.79 -18.17 3.15
C VAL A 163 31.03 -16.81 2.51
N LEU A 164 29.98 -16.00 2.36
CA LEU A 164 30.12 -14.64 1.84
C LEU A 164 30.49 -13.66 2.98
N PRO A 165 31.35 -12.66 2.73
CA PRO A 165 31.66 -11.62 3.72
C PRO A 165 30.39 -10.95 4.26
N GLY A 166 30.32 -10.78 5.59
CA GLY A 166 29.19 -10.14 6.27
C GLY A 166 27.89 -10.97 6.28
N SER A 167 27.93 -12.23 5.81
CA SER A 167 26.77 -13.12 5.83
C SER A 167 26.65 -13.87 7.16
N LEU A 168 25.43 -14.33 7.47
CA LEU A 168 25.17 -15.21 8.62
C LEU A 168 25.98 -16.52 8.59
N ALA A 169 26.50 -16.92 7.42
CA ALA A 169 27.31 -18.12 7.28
C ALA A 169 28.66 -18.01 8.02
N GLU A 170 29.16 -16.80 8.27
CA GLU A 170 30.37 -16.60 9.09
C GLU A 170 30.15 -17.12 10.52
N GLN A 171 28.94 -16.97 11.06
CA GLN A 171 28.59 -17.35 12.43
C GLN A 171 27.93 -18.73 12.51
N ASP A 172 27.98 -19.52 11.43
CA ASP A 172 27.23 -20.77 11.27
C ASP A 172 25.70 -20.61 11.47
N ARG A 173 25.16 -19.44 11.11
CA ARG A 173 23.74 -19.08 11.23
C ARG A 173 23.01 -19.11 9.89
N ASP A 174 23.56 -19.82 8.92
CA ASP A 174 22.99 -19.92 7.58
C ASP A 174 22.24 -21.24 7.35
N ALA A 175 21.21 -21.16 6.52
CA ALA A 175 20.46 -22.29 5.99
C ALA A 175 20.23 -22.08 4.49
N THR A 176 20.79 -22.95 3.66
CA THR A 176 20.52 -22.98 2.23
C THR A 176 19.33 -23.86 1.91
N VAL A 177 18.59 -23.51 0.86
CA VAL A 177 17.42 -24.24 0.38
C VAL A 177 17.49 -24.39 -1.14
N PHE A 178 17.19 -25.59 -1.63
CA PHE A 178 17.15 -25.89 -3.07
C PHE A 178 15.98 -26.82 -3.37
N TRP A 179 15.08 -26.37 -4.25
CA TRP A 179 13.87 -27.11 -4.58
C TRP A 179 14.20 -28.47 -5.19
N ASN A 180 13.74 -29.61 -4.67
CA ASN A 180 13.11 -29.91 -3.39
C ASN A 180 13.90 -31.08 -2.79
N TYR A 181 15.20 -30.87 -2.56
CA TYR A 181 16.07 -31.87 -1.94
C TYR A 181 16.97 -31.28 -0.84
N LEU A 182 17.15 -29.96 -0.80
CA LEU A 182 17.66 -29.24 0.36
C LEU A 182 16.53 -28.37 0.92
N ASP A 183 16.10 -28.64 2.14
CA ASP A 183 14.98 -27.97 2.80
C ASP A 183 15.39 -27.47 4.20
N LEU A 184 14.59 -26.55 4.74
CA LEU A 184 14.67 -26.16 6.15
C LEU A 184 13.42 -26.71 6.85
N ARG A 185 13.61 -27.63 7.80
CA ARG A 185 12.53 -28.26 8.56
C ARG A 185 12.64 -27.94 10.04
N LEU A 186 11.52 -27.52 10.62
CA LEU A 186 11.44 -27.03 12.00
C LEU A 186 10.29 -27.70 12.74
N CYS A 187 10.41 -27.83 14.05
CA CYS A 187 9.37 -28.33 14.96
C CYS A 187 9.49 -27.61 16.31
N ALA A 188 8.39 -27.53 17.06
CA ALA A 188 8.41 -27.09 18.44
C ALA A 188 7.40 -27.90 19.25
N PRO A 189 7.64 -28.11 20.57
CA PRO A 189 6.67 -28.73 21.46
C PRO A 189 5.50 -27.80 21.82
N PHE A 190 5.51 -26.55 21.35
CA PHE A 190 4.47 -25.54 21.57
C PHE A 190 3.98 -24.94 20.23
N ALA A 191 2.84 -24.26 20.27
CA ALA A 191 2.27 -23.60 19.11
C ALA A 191 3.02 -22.29 18.83
N TRP A 192 3.36 -22.02 17.58
CA TRP A 192 4.08 -20.81 17.21
C TRP A 192 3.56 -20.19 15.91
N ARG A 193 3.73 -18.87 15.82
CA ARG A 193 3.34 -18.05 14.67
C ARG A 193 4.56 -17.46 14.01
N LEU A 194 4.53 -17.43 12.68
CA LEU A 194 5.53 -16.75 11.86
C LEU A 194 4.93 -15.47 11.28
N GLU A 195 5.57 -14.34 11.55
CA GLU A 195 5.25 -13.04 10.95
C GLU A 195 6.45 -12.61 10.10
N VAL A 196 6.19 -12.25 8.85
CA VAL A 196 7.24 -11.84 7.92
C VAL A 196 6.80 -10.58 7.18
N GLU A 197 7.50 -9.49 7.46
CA GLU A 197 7.23 -8.16 6.93
C GLU A 197 8.43 -7.70 6.09
N MET A 198 8.16 -6.91 5.05
CA MET A 198 9.21 -6.38 4.19
C MET A 198 8.85 -4.96 3.77
N ASP A 199 9.61 -3.98 4.26
CA ASP A 199 9.56 -2.60 3.80
C ASP A 199 10.54 -2.37 2.63
N ALA A 200 10.75 -1.13 2.19
CA ALA A 200 11.63 -0.82 1.06
C ALA A 200 13.12 -1.14 1.31
N GLN A 201 13.54 -1.26 2.57
CA GLN A 201 14.93 -1.37 3.01
C GLN A 201 15.25 -2.65 3.77
N ARG A 202 14.30 -3.22 4.52
CA ARG A 202 14.52 -4.30 5.46
C ARG A 202 13.48 -5.41 5.32
N LEU A 203 13.96 -6.64 5.51
CA LEU A 203 13.15 -7.82 5.77
C LEU A 203 13.15 -8.07 7.28
N ARG A 204 11.97 -8.09 7.87
CA ARG A 204 11.74 -8.39 9.28
C ARG A 204 11.01 -9.72 9.43
N LEU A 205 11.45 -10.51 10.39
CA LEU A 205 10.83 -11.78 10.74
C LEU A 205 10.65 -11.86 12.25
N ARG A 206 9.45 -12.25 12.70
CA ARG A 206 9.15 -12.51 14.10
C ARG A 206 8.57 -13.90 14.27
N ILE A 207 8.98 -14.56 15.34
CA ILE A 207 8.37 -15.80 15.82
C ILE A 207 7.69 -15.49 17.14
N ARG A 208 6.38 -15.75 17.21
CA ARG A 208 5.59 -15.61 18.45
C ARG A 208 5.15 -16.97 18.97
N GLY A 209 4.97 -17.08 20.27
CA GLY A 209 4.47 -18.29 20.91
C GLY A 209 4.55 -18.19 22.43
N HIS A 210 3.86 -19.08 23.12
CA HIS A 210 3.96 -19.18 24.58
C HIS A 210 4.89 -20.35 24.91
N ARG A 211 6.09 -20.03 25.40
CA ARG A 211 7.03 -21.03 25.93
C ARG A 211 7.59 -20.53 27.25
N ASP A 212 7.94 -21.47 28.11
CA ASP A 212 8.72 -21.18 29.30
C ASP A 212 10.14 -20.80 28.87
N VAL A 213 10.55 -19.56 29.19
CA VAL A 213 11.82 -18.99 28.70
C VAL A 213 13.02 -19.68 29.36
N ASP A 214 12.81 -20.24 30.55
CA ASP A 214 13.84 -20.90 31.37
C ASP A 214 14.25 -22.29 30.86
N ALA A 215 13.46 -22.91 29.96
CA ALA A 215 13.65 -24.32 29.62
C ALA A 215 14.77 -24.61 28.61
N VAL A 216 15.17 -23.67 27.75
CA VAL A 216 16.32 -23.84 26.83
C VAL A 216 16.86 -22.47 26.41
N SER A 217 17.91 -22.00 27.08
CA SER A 217 18.93 -21.18 26.45
C SER A 217 19.91 -22.16 25.81
N TRP A 218 19.80 -22.41 24.50
CA TRP A 218 21.01 -22.89 23.82
C TRP A 218 21.97 -21.71 23.90
N PRO A 219 23.11 -21.80 24.60
CA PRO A 219 24.16 -20.84 24.30
C PRO A 219 24.39 -21.03 22.81
N MET A 220 24.11 -19.99 22.01
CA MET A 220 24.70 -19.94 20.69
C MET A 220 26.19 -19.96 20.96
N ALA A 221 26.78 -21.16 21.00
CA ALA A 221 28.21 -21.31 21.06
C ALA A 221 28.71 -20.43 19.93
N VAL A 222 29.55 -19.44 20.28
CA VAL A 222 30.15 -18.54 19.31
C VAL A 222 30.98 -19.46 18.42
N SER A 223 30.37 -19.95 17.34
CA SER A 223 31.06 -20.77 16.37
C SER A 223 32.20 -19.89 15.86
N PRO A 224 33.45 -20.40 15.84
CA PRO A 224 34.55 -19.63 15.31
C PRO A 224 34.17 -19.13 13.91
N ARG A 225 34.42 -17.84 13.65
CA ARG A 225 34.01 -17.24 12.37
C ARG A 225 34.61 -18.05 11.23
N ARG A 226 33.76 -18.57 10.36
CA ARG A 226 34.25 -19.25 9.16
C ARG A 226 34.89 -18.20 8.24
N PRO A 227 36.08 -18.48 7.67
CA PRO A 227 36.74 -17.54 6.79
C PRO A 227 35.85 -17.27 5.57
N ALA A 228 35.66 -15.99 5.26
CA ALA A 228 34.93 -15.60 4.07
C ALA A 228 35.68 -16.08 2.82
N THR A 229 34.95 -16.62 1.85
CA THR A 229 35.49 -17.09 0.58
C THR A 229 35.08 -16.10 -0.51
N PRO A 230 36.02 -15.63 -1.35
CA PRO A 230 35.66 -14.86 -2.53
C PRO A 230 34.67 -15.68 -3.40
N SER A 231 33.58 -15.05 -3.82
CA SER A 231 32.66 -15.63 -4.81
C SER A 231 32.75 -14.85 -6.10
N ASN A 232 32.92 -15.55 -7.22
CA ASN A 232 32.85 -14.93 -8.53
C ASN A 232 31.39 -14.60 -8.83
N ASP A 233 31.12 -13.36 -9.25
CA ASP A 233 29.81 -12.94 -9.76
C ASP A 233 29.78 -13.15 -11.28
N CYS A 234 28.99 -14.11 -11.75
CA CYS A 234 28.90 -14.42 -13.17
C CYS A 234 28.28 -13.30 -14.01
N GLY A 235 27.73 -12.25 -13.40
CA GLY A 235 27.31 -11.03 -14.10
C GLY A 235 28.45 -10.05 -14.36
N SER A 236 29.55 -10.11 -13.59
CA SER A 236 30.63 -9.11 -13.61
C SER A 236 32.05 -9.69 -13.59
N CYS A 237 32.22 -11.02 -13.61
CA CYS A 237 33.52 -11.68 -13.51
C CYS A 237 34.40 -11.59 -14.77
N GLY A 238 33.93 -10.96 -15.85
CA GLY A 238 34.67 -10.79 -17.10
C GLY A 238 34.92 -12.09 -17.90
N GLN A 239 34.40 -13.23 -17.46
CA GLN A 239 34.56 -14.53 -18.12
C GLN A 239 33.45 -14.74 -19.17
N TYR A 240 33.52 -14.00 -20.28
CA TYR A 240 32.49 -13.97 -21.32
C TYR A 240 32.26 -15.32 -22.04
N GLU A 241 33.25 -16.20 -22.05
CA GLU A 241 33.16 -17.55 -22.64
C GLU A 241 32.45 -18.56 -21.72
N CYS A 242 32.25 -18.22 -20.45
CA CYS A 242 31.55 -19.08 -19.51
C CYS A 242 30.07 -19.18 -19.88
N HIS A 243 29.53 -20.41 -19.98
CA HIS A 243 28.10 -20.62 -20.26
C HIS A 243 27.15 -20.08 -19.16
N ARG A 244 27.69 -19.68 -17.99
CA ARG A 244 26.95 -19.06 -16.88
C ARG A 244 27.01 -17.53 -16.92
N HIS A 245 27.85 -16.95 -17.77
CA HIS A 245 27.98 -15.51 -17.90
C HIS A 245 26.73 -14.93 -18.56
N THR A 246 26.15 -13.91 -17.93
CA THR A 246 24.91 -13.27 -18.41
C THR A 246 25.11 -11.85 -18.91
N GLY A 247 26.32 -11.30 -18.76
CA GLY A 247 26.60 -9.89 -18.98
C GLY A 247 25.93 -8.97 -17.94
N PRO A 248 26.30 -7.68 -17.93
CA PRO A 248 25.64 -6.69 -17.08
C PRO A 248 24.20 -6.49 -17.54
N SER A 249 23.24 -6.42 -16.62
CA SER A 249 21.89 -6.05 -17.02
C SER A 249 21.83 -4.57 -17.43
N THR A 250 21.03 -4.28 -18.45
CA THR A 250 20.79 -2.90 -18.95
C THR A 250 19.56 -2.27 -18.31
N GLY A 251 18.85 -3.01 -17.45
CA GLY A 251 17.61 -2.54 -16.84
C GLY A 251 17.88 -1.58 -15.69
N ARG A 252 17.11 -0.48 -15.64
CA ARG A 252 17.13 0.47 -14.55
C ARG A 252 15.87 0.36 -13.71
N LEU A 253 16.02 0.58 -12.41
CA LEU A 253 14.88 0.82 -11.53
C LEU A 253 14.21 2.12 -11.93
N ARG A 254 12.90 2.21 -11.75
CA ARG A 254 12.16 3.41 -12.12
C ARG A 254 10.97 3.65 -11.20
N ARG A 255 10.40 4.85 -11.32
CA ARG A 255 9.14 5.19 -10.69
C ARG A 255 7.96 4.85 -11.58
N LEU A 256 6.90 4.36 -10.95
CA LEU A 256 5.60 4.14 -11.57
C LEU A 256 4.59 5.14 -11.00
N TRP A 257 4.05 5.97 -11.86
CA TRP A 257 2.95 6.88 -11.55
C TRP A 257 1.62 6.23 -11.87
N TRP A 258 0.74 6.18 -10.89
CA TRP A 258 -0.58 5.61 -11.04
C TRP A 258 -1.64 6.66 -10.74
N LEU A 259 -2.22 7.20 -11.79
CA LEU A 259 -3.13 8.34 -11.76
C LEU A 259 -4.47 7.91 -12.35
N GLN A 260 -5.23 7.15 -11.58
CA GLN A 260 -6.57 6.72 -11.97
C GLN A 260 -7.56 7.88 -11.96
N GLU A 261 -7.39 8.80 -11.01
CA GLU A 261 -8.28 9.93 -10.79
C GLU A 261 -7.73 11.15 -11.51
N ALA A 262 -8.57 11.82 -12.32
CA ALA A 262 -8.19 13.00 -13.11
C ALA A 262 -8.24 14.28 -12.25
N TRP A 263 -7.46 14.31 -11.17
CA TRP A 263 -7.32 15.52 -10.35
C TRP A 263 -6.29 16.46 -10.97
N PRO A 264 -6.65 17.73 -11.19
CA PRO A 264 -5.71 18.73 -11.72
C PRO A 264 -4.42 18.82 -10.89
N GLU A 265 -4.52 18.72 -9.56
CA GLU A 265 -3.38 18.82 -8.65
C GLU A 265 -2.39 17.67 -8.84
N PHE A 266 -2.89 16.46 -9.04
CA PHE A 266 -2.04 15.30 -9.28
C PHE A 266 -1.48 15.27 -10.71
N SER A 267 -2.24 15.78 -11.69
CA SER A 267 -1.72 15.99 -13.04
C SER A 267 -0.61 17.03 -13.07
N ALA A 268 -0.72 18.12 -12.32
CA ALA A 268 0.34 19.10 -12.15
C ALA A 268 1.57 18.50 -11.44
N ALA A 269 1.36 17.71 -10.38
CA ALA A 269 2.44 17.01 -9.69
C ALA A 269 3.18 16.01 -10.60
N LEU A 270 2.45 15.28 -11.45
CA LEU A 270 3.04 14.42 -12.48
C LEU A 270 3.89 15.25 -13.45
N ALA A 271 3.33 16.33 -14.01
CA ALA A 271 4.02 17.15 -14.99
C ALA A 271 5.32 17.75 -14.43
N ALA A 272 5.34 18.13 -13.15
CA ALA A 272 6.50 18.69 -12.48
C ALA A 272 7.54 17.64 -12.02
N GLY A 273 7.12 16.41 -11.74
CA GLY A 273 7.94 15.42 -11.03
C GLY A 273 8.32 14.17 -11.83
N ARG A 274 7.83 14.02 -13.06
CA ARG A 274 8.05 12.82 -13.89
C ARG A 274 9.45 12.81 -14.51
N GLY A 275 10.19 11.72 -14.30
CA GLY A 275 11.45 11.45 -15.00
C GLY A 275 11.25 10.85 -16.40
N GLU A 276 12.29 10.86 -17.23
CA GLU A 276 12.24 10.32 -18.61
C GLU A 276 11.90 8.82 -18.65
N ASP A 277 12.47 8.04 -17.73
CA ASP A 277 12.27 6.59 -17.62
C ASP A 277 11.01 6.20 -16.83
N ASP A 278 10.26 7.18 -16.31
CA ASP A 278 9.08 6.92 -15.48
C ASP A 278 7.92 6.39 -16.29
N ARG A 279 7.28 5.36 -15.75
CA ARG A 279 6.09 4.75 -16.34
C ARG A 279 4.85 5.42 -15.75
N VAL A 280 3.85 5.69 -16.59
CA VAL A 280 2.60 6.32 -16.18
C VAL A 280 1.41 5.46 -16.60
N PHE A 281 0.54 5.15 -15.63
CA PHE A 281 -0.80 4.65 -15.85
C PHE A 281 -1.80 5.77 -15.60
N GLY A 282 -2.48 6.21 -16.67
CA GLY A 282 -3.48 7.27 -16.61
C GLY A 282 -3.33 8.36 -17.66
N PRO A 283 -3.80 9.60 -17.38
CA PRO A 283 -3.73 10.72 -18.33
C PRO A 283 -2.31 10.92 -18.87
N GLY A 284 -2.16 11.03 -20.19
CA GLY A 284 -0.85 11.22 -20.85
C GLY A 284 0.07 9.98 -20.88
N GLY A 285 -0.39 8.82 -20.42
CA GLY A 285 0.37 7.56 -20.39
C GLY A 285 -0.32 6.40 -21.12
N ARG A 286 0.01 5.16 -20.74
CA ARG A 286 -0.72 3.99 -21.28
C ARG A 286 -2.18 4.07 -20.81
N ARG A 287 -3.12 4.03 -21.76
CA ARG A 287 -4.56 3.97 -21.46
C ARG A 287 -4.84 2.79 -20.51
N PHE A 288 -5.59 3.03 -19.44
CA PHE A 288 -5.98 1.98 -18.52
C PHE A 288 -6.74 0.87 -19.29
N PRO A 289 -6.35 -0.41 -19.18
CA PRO A 289 -7.15 -1.49 -19.75
C PRO A 289 -8.56 -1.54 -19.14
N ALA A 290 -8.74 -1.05 -17.92
CA ALA A 290 -10.06 -0.89 -17.28
C ALA A 290 -10.92 0.25 -17.85
N GLN A 291 -10.35 1.17 -18.64
CA GLN A 291 -11.09 2.19 -19.39
C GLN A 291 -11.47 1.71 -20.80
N ALA A 292 -11.12 0.46 -21.16
CA ALA A 292 -11.61 -0.17 -22.38
C ALA A 292 -13.15 -0.16 -22.40
N PRO A 293 -13.79 0.16 -23.54
CA PRO A 293 -15.25 0.34 -23.62
C PRO A 293 -16.04 -0.86 -23.08
N TRP A 294 -15.57 -2.07 -23.36
CA TRP A 294 -16.20 -3.32 -22.93
C TRP A 294 -16.11 -3.55 -21.41
N ARG A 295 -15.03 -3.13 -20.75
CA ARG A 295 -14.92 -3.20 -19.27
C ARG A 295 -15.79 -2.15 -18.59
N ARG A 296 -15.94 -0.96 -19.17
CA ARG A 296 -16.92 0.04 -18.71
C ARG A 296 -18.36 -0.46 -18.86
N ALA A 297 -18.68 -1.14 -19.97
CA ALA A 297 -19.97 -1.78 -20.16
C ALA A 297 -20.21 -2.89 -19.12
N ALA A 298 -19.23 -3.76 -18.87
CA ALA A 298 -19.30 -4.79 -17.83
C ALA A 298 -19.42 -4.19 -16.42
N GLN A 299 -18.76 -3.06 -16.13
CA GLN A 299 -18.89 -2.32 -14.87
C GLN A 299 -20.30 -1.74 -14.72
N SER A 300 -20.86 -1.12 -15.76
CA SER A 300 -22.24 -0.62 -15.78
C SER A 300 -23.27 -1.74 -15.61
N LEU A 301 -23.05 -2.89 -16.25
CA LEU A 301 -23.89 -4.09 -16.10
C LEU A 301 -23.79 -4.69 -14.69
N SER A 302 -22.59 -4.82 -14.12
CA SER A 302 -22.40 -5.29 -12.74
C SER A 302 -23.00 -4.33 -11.70
N TRP A 303 -22.99 -3.02 -11.99
CA TRP A 303 -23.66 -2.00 -11.21
C TRP A 303 -25.19 -2.16 -11.23
N ARG A 304 -25.77 -2.32 -12.42
CA ARG A 304 -27.21 -2.59 -12.60
C ARG A 304 -27.63 -3.92 -11.96
N TYR A 305 -26.83 -4.96 -12.12
CA TYR A 305 -27.09 -6.30 -11.58
C TYR A 305 -26.95 -6.37 -10.05
N GLY A 306 -25.93 -5.72 -9.48
CA GLY A 306 -25.76 -5.62 -8.03
C GLY A 306 -26.92 -4.89 -7.36
N ARG A 307 -27.40 -3.80 -8.00
CA ARG A 307 -28.59 -3.08 -7.57
C ARG A 307 -29.86 -3.92 -7.70
N TRP A 308 -30.01 -4.67 -8.80
CA TRP A 308 -31.13 -5.60 -9.01
C TRP A 308 -31.18 -6.72 -7.95
N ARG A 309 -30.02 -7.19 -7.47
CA ARG A 309 -29.91 -8.14 -6.35
C ARG A 309 -29.98 -7.53 -4.95
N GLY A 310 -30.32 -6.25 -4.83
CA GLY A 310 -30.49 -5.58 -3.53
C GLY A 310 -29.19 -5.27 -2.77
N ARG A 311 -28.02 -5.31 -3.43
CA ARG A 311 -26.76 -4.89 -2.79
C ARG A 311 -26.70 -3.37 -2.65
N ALA A 312 -26.24 -2.89 -1.50
CA ALA A 312 -25.99 -1.47 -1.28
C ALA A 312 -24.92 -0.95 -2.26
N LEU A 313 -25.15 0.22 -2.86
CA LEU A 313 -24.27 0.86 -3.85
C LEU A 313 -22.78 0.93 -3.43
N PRO A 314 -22.43 1.21 -2.17
CA PRO A 314 -21.03 1.22 -1.71
C PRO A 314 -20.33 -0.13 -1.86
N GLN A 315 -21.03 -1.24 -1.58
CA GLN A 315 -20.45 -2.59 -1.66
C GLN A 315 -20.12 -2.98 -3.11
N VAL A 316 -20.96 -2.57 -4.06
CA VAL A 316 -20.74 -2.79 -5.49
C VAL A 316 -19.51 -2.01 -5.97
N ARG A 317 -19.35 -0.75 -5.54
CA ARG A 317 -18.19 0.08 -5.88
C ARG A 317 -16.88 -0.46 -5.28
N LEU A 318 -16.93 -0.95 -4.04
CA LEU A 318 -15.78 -1.55 -3.37
C LEU A 318 -15.27 -2.80 -4.09
N ALA A 319 -16.18 -3.68 -4.52
CA ALA A 319 -15.83 -4.88 -5.28
C ALA A 319 -15.14 -4.54 -6.61
N GLN A 320 -15.60 -3.48 -7.30
CA GLN A 320 -15.00 -2.98 -8.52
C GLN A 320 -13.59 -2.41 -8.28
N LEU A 321 -13.40 -1.60 -7.24
CA LEU A 321 -12.09 -1.06 -6.87
C LEU A 321 -11.09 -2.19 -6.55
N ARG A 322 -11.52 -3.22 -5.82
CA ARG A 322 -10.68 -4.39 -5.54
C ARG A 322 -10.29 -5.15 -6.81
N ALA A 323 -11.24 -5.36 -7.73
CA ALA A 323 -10.94 -6.01 -9.01
C ALA A 323 -9.94 -5.19 -9.84
N HIS A 324 -10.13 -3.87 -9.85
CA HIS A 324 -9.24 -2.94 -10.53
C HIS A 324 -7.82 -2.97 -9.94
N ALA A 325 -7.68 -2.93 -8.62
CA ALA A 325 -6.40 -3.05 -7.93
C ALA A 325 -5.66 -4.33 -8.33
N ARG A 326 -6.36 -5.47 -8.40
CA ARG A 326 -5.77 -6.76 -8.82
C ARG A 326 -5.31 -6.76 -10.28
N ASP A 327 -6.14 -6.26 -11.19
CA ASP A 327 -5.81 -6.20 -12.63
C ASP A 327 -4.58 -5.35 -12.90
N LEU A 328 -4.36 -4.31 -12.10
CA LEU A 328 -3.23 -3.41 -12.25
C LEU A 328 -2.00 -3.86 -11.48
N ALA A 329 -2.17 -4.51 -10.32
CA ALA A 329 -1.09 -5.23 -9.66
C ALA A 329 -0.45 -6.27 -10.61
N GLY A 330 -1.27 -6.95 -11.42
CA GLY A 330 -0.79 -7.87 -12.47
C GLY A 330 0.06 -7.23 -13.58
N GLN A 331 0.09 -5.90 -13.68
CA GLN A 331 0.89 -5.16 -14.67
C GLN A 331 2.16 -4.54 -14.08
N LEU A 332 2.39 -4.68 -12.76
CA LEU A 332 3.62 -4.27 -12.10
C LEU A 332 4.80 -5.08 -12.66
N GLN A 333 5.86 -4.37 -13.03
CA GLN A 333 7.11 -4.97 -13.46
C GLN A 333 8.12 -5.02 -12.31
N LEU A 334 9.20 -5.78 -12.50
CA LEU A 334 10.24 -5.96 -11.47
C LEU A 334 10.89 -4.63 -11.09
N GLN A 335 11.16 -3.79 -12.09
CA GLN A 335 11.76 -2.47 -11.96
C GLN A 335 10.85 -1.41 -11.32
N ASP A 336 9.54 -1.67 -11.19
CA ASP A 336 8.57 -0.74 -10.61
C ASP A 336 8.64 -0.86 -9.06
N LEU A 337 9.73 -0.35 -8.47
CA LEU A 337 9.99 -0.41 -7.01
C LEU A 337 9.69 0.90 -6.28
N ASP A 338 9.59 2.01 -7.01
CA ASP A 338 9.15 3.30 -6.49
C ASP A 338 7.76 3.62 -7.07
N LEU A 339 6.74 3.77 -6.24
CA LEU A 339 5.35 3.91 -6.70
C LEU A 339 4.74 5.24 -6.24
N VAL A 340 3.90 5.85 -7.09
CA VAL A 340 3.01 6.94 -6.69
C VAL A 340 1.58 6.48 -6.93
N LEU A 341 0.82 6.26 -5.85
CA LEU A 341 -0.44 5.51 -5.87
C LEU A 341 -1.62 6.36 -5.37
N PRO A 342 -2.84 6.16 -5.89
CA PRO A 342 -4.02 6.79 -5.32
C PRO A 342 -4.43 6.08 -4.02
N GLN A 343 -4.85 6.86 -3.03
CA GLN A 343 -5.34 6.36 -1.73
C GLN A 343 -6.41 5.27 -1.89
N SER A 344 -7.30 5.39 -2.89
CA SER A 344 -8.43 4.48 -3.11
C SER A 344 -8.04 3.03 -3.44
N LEU A 345 -6.80 2.76 -3.87
CA LEU A 345 -6.30 1.41 -4.18
C LEU A 345 -5.43 0.82 -3.07
N LEU A 346 -4.97 1.67 -2.16
CA LEU A 346 -3.98 1.38 -1.15
C LEU A 346 -4.33 0.15 -0.27
N PRO A 347 -5.54 0.03 0.34
CA PRO A 347 -5.83 -1.10 1.22
C PRO A 347 -5.80 -2.45 0.49
N PHE A 348 -6.16 -2.49 -0.80
CA PHE A 348 -6.16 -3.73 -1.57
C PHE A 348 -4.74 -4.18 -1.92
N LEU A 349 -3.88 -3.23 -2.34
CA LEU A 349 -2.49 -3.51 -2.68
C LEU A 349 -1.69 -3.92 -1.45
N TRP A 350 -1.98 -3.32 -0.30
CA TRP A 350 -1.42 -3.70 0.99
C TRP A 350 -1.78 -5.13 1.36
N ARG A 351 -3.08 -5.43 1.46
CA ARG A 351 -3.57 -6.76 1.86
C ARG A 351 -3.11 -7.88 0.92
N ASP A 352 -3.05 -7.62 -0.38
CA ASP A 352 -2.61 -8.61 -1.36
C ASP A 352 -1.07 -8.77 -1.39
N GLY A 353 -0.34 -7.99 -0.58
CA GLY A 353 1.11 -8.03 -0.39
C GLY A 353 1.91 -7.44 -1.55
N GLU A 354 1.30 -6.58 -2.36
CA GLU A 354 1.93 -6.01 -3.56
C GLU A 354 2.88 -4.85 -3.22
N LEU A 355 2.71 -4.20 -2.07
CA LEU A 355 3.54 -3.08 -1.64
C LEU A 355 4.81 -3.51 -0.88
N ALA A 356 4.86 -4.75 -0.38
CA ALA A 356 6.01 -5.25 0.38
C ALA A 356 7.31 -5.11 -0.44
N GLY A 357 8.40 -4.57 0.12
CA GLY A 357 9.65 -4.39 -0.62
C GLY A 357 9.62 -3.28 -1.67
N ARG A 358 8.63 -2.38 -1.62
CA ARG A 358 8.54 -1.19 -2.49
C ARG A 358 8.49 0.06 -1.65
N ARG A 359 9.03 1.12 -2.23
CA ARG A 359 8.84 2.48 -1.74
C ARG A 359 7.63 3.08 -2.42
N TYR A 360 6.82 3.84 -1.70
CA TYR A 360 5.67 4.47 -2.31
C TYR A 360 5.23 5.76 -1.63
N ALA A 361 4.75 6.67 -2.47
CA ALA A 361 4.00 7.85 -2.11
C ALA A 361 2.51 7.63 -2.34
N VAL A 362 1.68 8.23 -1.50
CA VAL A 362 0.21 8.15 -1.60
C VAL A 362 -0.38 9.49 -1.97
N LEU A 363 -1.07 9.55 -3.10
CA LEU A 363 -1.91 10.67 -3.51
C LEU A 363 -3.21 10.63 -2.72
N MET A 364 -3.33 11.53 -1.74
CA MET A 364 -4.46 11.57 -0.81
C MET A 364 -5.42 12.68 -1.20
N THR A 365 -6.67 12.28 -1.40
CA THR A 365 -7.78 13.19 -1.75
C THR A 365 -8.71 13.43 -0.58
N ALA A 366 -8.71 12.54 0.40
CA ALA A 366 -9.56 12.59 1.58
C ALA A 366 -8.76 12.27 2.85
N LEU A 367 -9.36 12.54 4.01
CA LEU A 367 -8.83 12.08 5.29
C LEU A 367 -8.75 10.53 5.31
N PRO A 368 -7.83 9.94 6.10
CA PRO A 368 -7.82 8.50 6.32
C PRO A 368 -9.19 7.98 6.77
N MET A 369 -9.58 6.78 6.34
CA MET A 369 -10.90 6.20 6.60
C MET A 369 -11.23 6.19 8.10
N ARG A 370 -10.25 5.88 8.97
CA ARG A 370 -10.45 5.91 10.42
C ARG A 370 -10.92 7.28 10.93
N VAL A 371 -10.31 8.35 10.44
CA VAL A 371 -10.66 9.72 10.83
C VAL A 371 -12.02 10.09 10.24
N LEU A 372 -12.31 9.68 9.01
CA LEU A 372 -13.64 9.84 8.43
C LEU A 372 -14.73 9.12 9.25
N GLN A 373 -14.43 7.94 9.80
CA GLN A 373 -15.37 7.25 10.69
C GLN A 373 -15.58 8.04 11.99
N ASP A 374 -14.52 8.55 12.60
CA ASP A 374 -14.59 9.35 13.84
C ASP A 374 -15.45 10.63 13.63
N GLU A 375 -15.27 11.31 12.49
CA GLU A 375 -16.08 12.49 12.10
C GLU A 375 -17.57 12.13 11.94
N LEU A 376 -17.85 11.01 11.26
CA LEU A 376 -19.22 10.54 11.10
C LEU A 376 -19.83 10.09 12.42
N ASP A 377 -19.05 9.55 13.35
CA ASP A 377 -19.52 9.19 14.69
C ASP A 377 -19.85 10.42 15.52
N ALA A 378 -19.06 11.49 15.40
CA ALA A 378 -19.39 12.79 15.99
C ALA A 378 -20.70 13.35 15.42
N ALA A 379 -20.88 13.29 14.09
CA ALA A 379 -22.12 13.69 13.44
C ALA A 379 -23.32 12.85 13.91
N VAL A 380 -23.16 11.53 14.07
CA VAL A 380 -24.22 10.63 14.58
C VAL A 380 -24.58 10.95 16.03
N ARG A 381 -23.60 11.29 16.89
CA ARG A 381 -23.89 11.70 18.28
C ARG A 381 -24.73 12.96 18.32
N ARG A 382 -24.51 13.90 17.40
CA ARG A 382 -25.32 15.13 17.28
C ARG A 382 -26.70 14.86 16.70
N HIS A 383 -26.79 14.03 15.67
CA HIS A 383 -28.03 13.74 14.93
C HIS A 383 -28.37 12.25 14.91
N PRO A 384 -28.66 11.62 16.07
CA PRO A 384 -28.85 10.17 16.19
C PRO A 384 -30.04 9.62 15.40
N GLN A 385 -31.02 10.46 15.10
CA GLN A 385 -32.23 10.16 14.33
C GLN A 385 -31.97 10.06 12.81
N VAL A 386 -30.84 10.58 12.33
CA VAL A 386 -30.56 10.67 10.89
C VAL A 386 -29.90 9.38 10.39
N ARG A 387 -30.68 8.57 9.67
CA ARG A 387 -30.20 7.27 9.15
C ARG A 387 -29.07 7.40 8.13
N SER A 388 -29.05 8.45 7.31
CA SER A 388 -28.07 8.65 6.23
C SER A 388 -26.61 8.78 6.72
N LEU A 389 -26.40 9.13 7.99
CA LEU A 389 -25.10 9.18 8.65
C LEU A 389 -24.53 7.79 8.97
N ARG A 390 -25.37 6.75 8.97
CA ARG A 390 -25.00 5.35 9.24
C ARG A 390 -24.86 4.50 7.97
N ASP A 391 -25.31 4.99 6.82
CA ASP A 391 -25.37 4.22 5.57
C ASP A 391 -24.01 3.96 4.90
N PHE A 392 -22.96 4.71 5.27
CA PHE A 392 -21.66 4.73 4.57
C PHE A 392 -20.48 4.42 5.50
N ARG A 393 -20.53 3.27 6.15
CA ARG A 393 -19.46 2.78 7.04
C ARG A 393 -18.54 1.82 6.30
N ALA A 394 -17.23 2.04 6.46
CA ALA A 394 -16.22 1.14 5.91
C ALA A 394 -16.05 -0.08 6.84
N ASP A 395 -15.71 -1.22 6.24
CA ASP A 395 -15.38 -2.42 7.00
C ASP A 395 -14.10 -2.21 7.83
N GLU A 396 -14.06 -2.74 9.05
CA GLU A 396 -12.93 -2.57 9.98
C GLU A 396 -11.61 -3.07 9.39
N THR A 397 -11.64 -4.17 8.65
CA THR A 397 -10.43 -4.71 8.02
C THR A 397 -9.91 -3.77 6.93
N LEU A 398 -10.82 -3.14 6.17
CA LEU A 398 -10.45 -2.18 5.14
C LEU A 398 -9.85 -0.90 5.76
N ILE A 399 -10.41 -0.43 6.88
CA ILE A 399 -9.89 0.72 7.63
C ILE A 399 -8.49 0.42 8.15
N ALA A 400 -8.29 -0.77 8.73
CA ALA A 400 -7.00 -1.21 9.24
C ALA A 400 -5.96 -1.34 8.12
N ASP A 401 -6.32 -1.98 7.00
CA ASP A 401 -5.46 -2.15 5.83
C ASP A 401 -5.02 -0.79 5.25
N GLU A 402 -5.95 0.17 5.09
CA GLU A 402 -5.62 1.50 4.59
C GLU A 402 -4.68 2.22 5.56
N TRP A 403 -4.98 2.17 6.86
CA TRP A 403 -4.18 2.85 7.88
C TRP A 403 -2.75 2.31 7.97
N GLN A 404 -2.58 0.99 8.00
CA GLN A 404 -1.26 0.35 8.03
C GLN A 404 -0.45 0.72 6.77
N ALA A 405 -1.09 0.70 5.62
CA ALA A 405 -0.46 1.08 4.37
C ALA A 405 -0.08 2.55 4.32
N LEU A 406 -0.90 3.45 4.87
CA LEU A 406 -0.57 4.88 5.01
C LEU A 406 0.60 5.10 5.97
N GLN A 407 0.70 4.32 7.04
CA GLN A 407 1.84 4.41 7.97
C GLN A 407 3.14 3.90 7.37
N ALA A 408 3.09 2.87 6.53
CA ALA A 408 4.24 2.36 5.80
C ALA A 408 4.61 3.20 4.56
N ALA A 409 3.76 4.14 4.14
CA ALA A 409 4.06 5.04 3.03
C ALA A 409 5.18 6.02 3.39
N GLU A 410 6.06 6.30 2.42
CA GLU A 410 7.18 7.24 2.59
C GLU A 410 6.66 8.67 2.67
N THR A 411 5.76 9.06 1.76
CA THR A 411 5.20 10.41 1.71
C THR A 411 3.70 10.41 1.39
N TRP A 412 2.99 11.40 1.92
CA TRP A 412 1.57 11.66 1.65
C TRP A 412 1.46 12.95 0.85
N TRP A 413 0.92 12.87 -0.36
CA TRP A 413 0.83 14.00 -1.27
C TRP A 413 -0.61 14.47 -1.32
N SER A 414 -0.85 15.71 -0.94
CA SER A 414 -2.22 16.23 -0.89
C SER A 414 -2.23 17.75 -0.99
N PRO A 415 -3.26 18.33 -1.61
CA PRO A 415 -3.59 19.74 -1.42
C PRO A 415 -4.43 19.98 -0.15
N HIS A 416 -4.92 18.93 0.50
CA HIS A 416 -5.82 19.02 1.65
C HIS A 416 -5.05 19.36 2.94
N ALA A 417 -5.25 20.57 3.46
CA ALA A 417 -4.48 21.08 4.60
C ALA A 417 -4.49 20.17 5.84
N ARG A 418 -5.67 19.62 6.20
CA ARG A 418 -5.78 18.70 7.34
C ARG A 418 -5.07 17.35 7.11
N VAL A 419 -5.01 16.85 5.87
CA VAL A 419 -4.24 15.63 5.54
C VAL A 419 -2.76 15.91 5.72
N LEU A 420 -2.27 17.06 5.26
CA LEU A 420 -0.89 17.48 5.42
C LEU A 420 -0.50 17.65 6.89
N ALA A 421 -1.38 18.24 7.70
CA ALA A 421 -1.16 18.36 9.14
C ALA A 421 -1.01 16.98 9.81
N MET A 422 -1.79 15.99 9.39
CA MET A 422 -1.67 14.61 9.89
C MET A 422 -0.43 13.89 9.37
N ALA A 423 0.02 14.20 8.16
CA ALA A 423 1.19 13.59 7.56
C ALA A 423 2.49 14.03 8.25
N GLY A 424 2.51 15.23 8.84
CA GLY A 424 3.70 15.83 9.45
C GLY A 424 4.82 15.96 8.42
N GLU A 425 6.03 15.54 8.77
CA GLU A 425 7.21 15.57 7.90
C GLU A 425 7.07 14.75 6.61
N ARG A 426 6.15 13.77 6.58
CA ARG A 426 5.85 12.97 5.39
C ARG A 426 4.94 13.69 4.39
N GLY A 427 4.39 14.84 4.78
CA GLY A 427 3.46 15.61 3.96
C GLY A 427 4.16 16.34 2.82
N ARG A 428 3.79 16.02 1.59
CA ARG A 428 4.14 16.82 0.41
C ARG A 428 2.94 17.66 -0.01
N ALA A 429 3.01 18.95 0.26
CA ALA A 429 1.97 19.89 -0.10
C ALA A 429 1.84 20.02 -1.62
N LEU A 430 0.60 19.93 -2.12
CA LEU A 430 0.23 20.29 -3.48
C LEU A 430 -0.62 21.56 -3.45
N SER A 431 -0.52 22.41 -4.47
CA SER A 431 -1.38 23.59 -4.58
C SER A 431 -2.76 23.19 -5.10
N TRP A 432 -3.83 23.70 -4.49
CA TRP A 432 -5.16 23.59 -5.06
C TRP A 432 -5.18 24.24 -6.45
N ALA A 433 -5.68 23.53 -7.46
CA ALA A 433 -5.88 24.09 -8.78
C ALA A 433 -7.14 24.95 -8.78
N MET A 434 -6.97 26.26 -8.94
CA MET A 434 -8.07 27.22 -8.93
C MET A 434 -8.91 27.08 -10.21
N PRO A 435 -10.23 26.83 -10.11
CA PRO A 435 -11.13 26.86 -11.26
C PRO A 435 -11.16 28.24 -11.91
N ALA A 436 -11.57 28.29 -13.18
CA ALA A 436 -11.86 29.56 -13.84
C ALA A 436 -12.95 30.32 -13.07
N ALA A 437 -12.67 31.58 -12.75
CA ALA A 437 -13.59 32.44 -12.03
C ALA A 437 -14.88 32.68 -12.84
N VAL A 438 -16.00 32.70 -12.15
CA VAL A 438 -17.26 33.14 -12.74
C VAL A 438 -17.20 34.67 -12.92
N PRO A 439 -17.55 35.23 -14.10
CA PRO A 439 -17.44 36.66 -14.35
C PRO A 439 -18.31 37.48 -13.39
N ALA A 440 -17.75 38.55 -12.82
CA ALA A 440 -18.48 39.44 -11.92
C ALA A 440 -19.72 40.09 -12.59
N SER A 441 -19.64 40.36 -13.89
CA SER A 441 -20.74 40.93 -14.70
C SER A 441 -21.95 40.00 -14.86
N GLY A 442 -21.76 38.69 -14.67
CA GLY A 442 -22.86 37.71 -14.72
C GLY A 442 -23.53 37.48 -13.37
N ARG A 443 -23.00 38.05 -12.28
CA ARG A 443 -23.55 37.84 -10.94
C ARG A 443 -24.83 38.63 -10.75
N ALA A 444 -25.82 38.00 -10.12
CA ALA A 444 -27.05 38.67 -9.78
C ALA A 444 -26.78 39.72 -8.69
N SER A 445 -27.27 40.95 -8.88
CA SER A 445 -27.17 42.02 -7.88
C SER A 445 -27.68 41.55 -6.52
N ALA A 446 -27.03 42.02 -5.46
CA ALA A 446 -27.47 41.75 -4.09
C ALA A 446 -28.92 42.21 -3.92
N GLY A 447 -29.80 41.30 -3.49
CA GLY A 447 -31.19 41.60 -3.20
C GLY A 447 -31.40 41.97 -1.74
N ALA A 448 -32.61 42.43 -1.39
CA ALA A 448 -33.00 42.68 0.00
C ALA A 448 -32.93 41.42 0.89
N ARG A 449 -33.03 40.23 0.27
CA ARG A 449 -32.92 38.93 0.93
C ARG A 449 -31.56 38.28 0.60
N PRO A 450 -30.72 37.97 1.60
CA PRO A 450 -29.43 37.31 1.35
C PRO A 450 -29.60 35.90 0.77
N ARG A 451 -28.78 35.57 -0.24
CA ARG A 451 -28.75 34.27 -0.92
C ARG A 451 -27.47 33.53 -0.56
N LEU A 452 -27.61 32.42 0.17
CA LEU A 452 -26.50 31.56 0.58
C LEU A 452 -26.47 30.32 -0.30
N PHE A 453 -25.35 30.04 -0.96
CA PHE A 453 -25.20 28.79 -1.70
C PHE A 453 -24.58 27.71 -0.82
N PHE A 454 -25.28 26.58 -0.70
CA PHE A 454 -24.79 25.36 -0.06
C PHE A 454 -24.27 24.42 -1.15
N PRO A 455 -22.95 24.35 -1.40
CA PRO A 455 -22.40 23.74 -2.61
C PRO A 455 -22.18 22.22 -2.43
N ALA A 456 -23.20 21.52 -1.98
CA ALA A 456 -23.18 20.06 -1.86
C ALA A 456 -24.60 19.49 -1.93
N SER A 457 -24.72 18.18 -2.11
CA SER A 457 -25.99 17.50 -1.86
C SER A 457 -26.43 17.80 -0.41
N PRO A 458 -27.67 18.27 -0.17
CA PRO A 458 -28.18 18.64 1.15
C PRO A 458 -28.36 17.39 2.03
N LEU A 459 -27.24 16.88 2.52
CA LEU A 459 -27.08 15.68 3.33
C LEU A 459 -26.52 16.07 4.70
N ALA A 460 -26.88 15.35 5.76
CA ALA A 460 -26.43 15.67 7.11
C ALA A 460 -24.90 15.68 7.25
N ARG A 461 -24.20 14.72 6.62
CA ARG A 461 -22.72 14.68 6.59
C ARG A 461 -22.07 15.89 5.87
N LYS A 462 -22.85 16.62 5.08
CA LYS A 462 -22.42 17.85 4.38
C LYS A 462 -22.73 19.12 5.18
N GLY A 463 -23.39 19.00 6.33
CA GLY A 463 -23.62 20.13 7.22
C GLY A 463 -24.96 20.85 7.02
N ILE A 464 -25.90 20.27 6.24
CA ILE A 464 -27.15 20.98 5.93
C ILE A 464 -27.97 21.26 7.19
N LEU A 465 -27.96 20.36 8.18
CA LEU A 465 -28.73 20.51 9.41
C LEU A 465 -28.19 21.66 10.26
N GLU A 466 -26.86 21.77 10.37
CA GLU A 466 -26.17 22.86 11.04
C GLU A 466 -26.48 24.21 10.38
N LEU A 467 -26.50 24.25 9.05
CA LEU A 467 -26.87 25.46 8.31
C LEU A 467 -28.31 25.89 8.61
N LEU A 468 -29.27 24.97 8.53
CA LEU A 468 -30.68 25.27 8.82
C LEU A 468 -30.88 25.71 10.28
N GLU A 469 -30.17 25.09 11.22
CA GLU A 469 -30.20 25.49 12.63
C GLU A 469 -29.60 26.90 12.84
N ALA A 470 -28.51 27.23 12.16
CA ALA A 470 -27.86 28.54 12.27
C ALA A 470 -28.72 29.69 11.72
N VAL A 471 -29.54 29.41 10.69
CA VAL A 471 -30.38 30.40 9.99
C VAL A 471 -31.87 30.27 10.28
N ARG A 472 -32.28 29.41 11.22
CA ARG A 472 -33.70 29.10 11.53
C ARG A 472 -34.60 30.33 11.66
N ASP A 473 -34.11 31.38 12.31
CA ASP A 473 -34.87 32.60 12.58
C ASP A 473 -34.59 33.76 11.60
N ARG A 474 -33.82 33.49 10.53
CA ARG A 474 -33.42 34.49 9.53
C ARG A 474 -34.17 34.28 8.22
N ASP A 475 -34.56 35.38 7.60
CA ASP A 475 -35.13 35.37 6.27
C ASP A 475 -34.00 35.35 5.22
N VAL A 476 -33.56 34.16 4.83
CA VAL A 476 -32.50 33.94 3.83
C VAL A 476 -32.94 32.92 2.79
N GLU A 477 -32.47 33.08 1.55
CA GLU A 477 -32.65 32.07 0.50
C GLU A 477 -31.43 31.15 0.45
N ILE A 478 -31.62 29.85 0.63
CA ILE A 478 -30.57 28.84 0.52
C ILE A 478 -30.67 28.19 -0.86
N LEU A 479 -29.63 28.40 -1.66
CA LEU A 479 -29.47 27.81 -2.98
C LEU A 479 -28.88 26.40 -2.86
N LEU A 480 -29.57 25.42 -3.43
CA LEU A 480 -29.19 24.01 -3.38
C LEU A 480 -28.89 23.49 -4.79
N PRO A 481 -27.78 22.75 -5.02
CA PRO A 481 -27.49 22.15 -6.30
C PRO A 481 -28.50 21.02 -6.62
N PRO A 482 -28.52 20.53 -7.87
CA PRO A 482 -29.30 19.34 -8.21
C PRO A 482 -28.74 18.11 -7.48
N GLY A 483 -29.63 17.20 -7.08
CA GLY A 483 -29.26 15.92 -6.44
C GLY A 483 -30.06 15.56 -5.20
N ASP A 484 -29.68 14.45 -4.59
CA ASP A 484 -30.33 13.87 -3.42
C ASP A 484 -30.33 14.82 -2.21
N SER A 485 -31.34 14.67 -1.35
CA SER A 485 -31.55 15.48 -0.16
C SER A 485 -31.96 14.61 1.02
N GLU A 486 -31.61 15.04 2.23
CA GLU A 486 -32.29 14.55 3.43
C GLU A 486 -33.79 14.77 3.30
N ARG A 487 -34.55 13.82 3.85
CA ARG A 487 -36.00 13.91 3.92
C ARG A 487 -36.41 14.75 5.13
N GLY A 488 -37.45 15.55 4.98
CA GLY A 488 -38.02 16.32 6.09
C GLY A 488 -37.14 17.46 6.59
N LEU A 489 -36.37 18.11 5.71
CA LEU A 489 -35.65 19.34 6.06
C LEU A 489 -36.64 20.44 6.45
N ASP A 490 -36.50 20.97 7.66
CA ASP A 490 -37.23 22.12 8.18
C ASP A 490 -36.37 23.38 8.03
N PRO A 491 -36.70 24.30 7.11
CA PRO A 491 -35.91 25.51 6.90
C PRO A 491 -36.24 26.66 7.86
N GLY A 492 -37.24 26.51 8.75
CA GLY A 492 -37.71 27.63 9.58
C GLY A 492 -38.14 28.81 8.72
N ARG A 493 -37.55 30.00 8.96
CA ARG A 493 -37.80 31.23 8.18
C ARG A 493 -37.02 31.30 6.86
N ALA A 494 -36.09 30.39 6.61
CA ALA A 494 -35.35 30.35 5.36
C ALA A 494 -36.20 29.73 4.23
N THR A 495 -35.83 29.98 2.98
CA THR A 495 -36.40 29.28 1.82
C THR A 495 -35.33 28.46 1.12
N LEU A 496 -35.67 27.22 0.76
CA LEU A 496 -34.79 26.35 -0.03
C LEU A 496 -35.17 26.46 -1.50
N ARG A 497 -34.22 26.86 -2.35
CA ARG A 497 -34.41 26.88 -3.81
C ARG A 497 -33.34 26.06 -4.50
N ARG A 498 -33.75 25.20 -5.44
CA ARG A 498 -32.81 24.45 -6.27
C ARG A 498 -32.35 25.27 -7.46
N VAL A 499 -31.07 25.17 -7.79
CA VAL A 499 -30.45 25.76 -8.99
C VAL A 499 -30.10 24.65 -9.98
N ASP A 500 -30.04 24.97 -11.28
CA ASP A 500 -29.79 23.97 -12.33
C ASP A 500 -28.35 23.44 -12.33
N SER A 501 -27.42 24.23 -11.79
CA SER A 501 -26.00 23.88 -11.77
C SER A 501 -25.25 24.57 -10.63
N TYR A 502 -24.09 24.00 -10.27
CA TYR A 502 -23.17 24.64 -9.34
C TYR A 502 -22.75 26.04 -9.80
N ARG A 503 -22.56 26.23 -11.11
CA ARG A 503 -22.24 27.53 -11.70
C ARG A 503 -23.36 28.56 -11.48
N HIS A 504 -24.62 28.16 -11.68
CA HIS A 504 -25.77 29.04 -11.39
C HIS A 504 -25.88 29.37 -9.90
N GLY A 505 -25.58 28.41 -9.02
CA GLY A 505 -25.46 28.67 -7.58
C GLY A 505 -24.46 29.77 -7.29
N LEU A 506 -23.25 29.68 -7.83
CA LEU A 506 -22.20 30.70 -7.66
C LEU A 506 -22.58 32.07 -8.27
N LEU A 507 -23.27 32.10 -9.41
CA LEU A 507 -23.71 33.35 -10.05
C LEU A 507 -24.76 34.11 -9.23
N GLN A 508 -25.59 33.39 -8.47
CA GLN A 508 -26.74 33.96 -7.75
C GLN A 508 -26.48 34.16 -6.26
N ALA A 509 -25.39 33.63 -5.72
CA ALA A 509 -25.10 33.69 -4.29
C ALA A 509 -24.44 35.01 -3.89
N ASP A 510 -24.82 35.49 -2.70
CA ASP A 510 -24.12 36.57 -2.01
C ASP A 510 -22.98 36.01 -1.12
N GLY A 511 -23.07 34.74 -0.74
CA GLY A 511 -22.01 34.01 -0.03
C GLY A 511 -22.14 32.49 -0.16
N VAL A 512 -21.06 31.76 0.08
CA VAL A 512 -21.01 30.29 -0.04
C VAL A 512 -20.69 29.67 1.31
N VAL A 513 -21.49 28.66 1.70
CA VAL A 513 -21.47 28.11 3.06
C VAL A 513 -21.46 26.59 3.00
N LEU A 514 -20.43 25.96 3.56
CA LEU A 514 -20.30 24.50 3.63
C LEU A 514 -19.75 24.03 4.99
N PRO A 515 -20.62 23.88 6.01
CA PRO A 515 -20.22 23.44 7.35
C PRO A 515 -20.15 21.91 7.41
N ALA A 516 -19.40 21.29 6.49
CA ALA A 516 -19.42 19.84 6.30
C ALA A 516 -18.67 19.08 7.40
N TRP A 517 -19.22 17.94 7.81
CA TRP A 517 -18.48 16.95 8.60
C TRP A 517 -17.46 16.22 7.73
N VAL A 518 -17.84 15.93 6.47
CA VAL A 518 -16.97 15.23 5.50
C VAL A 518 -17.04 15.90 4.13
N GLU A 519 -15.91 16.43 3.69
CA GLU A 519 -15.67 16.91 2.33
C GLU A 519 -14.28 16.48 1.86
N HIS A 520 -14.14 16.20 0.57
CA HIS A 520 -12.86 15.84 -0.03
C HIS A 520 -12.65 16.56 -1.36
N GLN A 521 -13.72 17.05 -2.01
CA GLN A 521 -13.68 17.74 -3.29
C GLN A 521 -14.30 19.14 -3.19
N PRO A 522 -13.63 20.12 -2.54
CA PRO A 522 -14.16 21.47 -2.34
C PRO A 522 -14.13 22.34 -3.61
N ARG A 523 -14.38 21.77 -4.81
CA ARG A 523 -14.26 22.47 -6.11
C ARG A 523 -15.12 23.73 -6.19
N ALA A 524 -16.33 23.66 -5.66
CA ALA A 524 -17.24 24.79 -5.64
C ALA A 524 -16.80 25.90 -4.67
N LEU A 525 -16.17 25.55 -3.55
CA LEU A 525 -15.56 26.54 -2.65
C LEU A 525 -14.38 27.24 -3.33
N LEU A 526 -13.52 26.48 -4.02
CA LEU A 526 -12.43 27.06 -4.80
C LEU A 526 -12.95 27.97 -5.92
N GLY A 527 -14.05 27.59 -6.56
CA GLY A 527 -14.73 28.43 -7.56
C GLY A 527 -15.31 29.72 -6.96
N ALA A 528 -15.86 29.65 -5.75
CA ALA A 528 -16.35 30.81 -5.02
C ALA A 528 -15.21 31.76 -4.65
N ILE A 529 -14.10 31.23 -4.13
CA ILE A 529 -12.87 31.97 -3.82
C ILE A 529 -12.31 32.64 -5.08
N ALA A 530 -12.22 31.91 -6.19
CA ALA A 530 -11.77 32.46 -7.47
C ALA A 530 -12.68 33.60 -7.97
N ALA A 531 -13.98 33.53 -7.67
CA ALA A 531 -14.95 34.56 -8.00
C ALA A 531 -15.01 35.72 -6.98
N GLY A 532 -14.18 35.69 -5.92
CA GLY A 532 -14.17 36.70 -4.86
C GLY A 532 -15.44 36.67 -3.98
N LEU A 533 -16.19 35.57 -3.97
CA LEU A 533 -17.31 35.40 -3.07
C LEU A 533 -16.82 35.05 -1.67
N PRO A 534 -17.47 35.55 -0.62
CA PRO A 534 -17.08 35.19 0.72
C PRO A 534 -17.49 33.74 1.01
N VAL A 535 -16.54 32.99 1.58
CA VAL A 535 -16.69 31.55 1.84
C VAL A 535 -16.62 31.28 3.33
N VAL A 536 -17.63 30.59 3.86
CA VAL A 536 -17.65 30.03 5.22
C VAL A 536 -17.66 28.51 5.09
N ALA A 537 -16.66 27.84 5.68
CA ALA A 537 -16.57 26.39 5.58
C ALA A 537 -15.92 25.79 6.83
N THR A 538 -15.91 24.47 6.90
CA THR A 538 -15.20 23.72 7.93
C THR A 538 -13.78 23.32 7.49
N PRO A 539 -12.84 23.11 8.43
CA PRO A 539 -11.54 22.49 8.16
C PRO A 539 -11.62 21.12 7.45
N ALA A 540 -12.76 20.42 7.56
CA ALA A 540 -13.05 19.18 6.82
C ALA A 540 -13.02 19.36 5.29
N CYS A 541 -13.11 20.59 4.77
CA CYS A 541 -12.97 20.88 3.34
C CYS A 541 -11.51 20.93 2.86
N GLY A 542 -10.54 20.96 3.76
CA GLY A 542 -9.12 20.90 3.40
C GLY A 542 -8.54 22.16 2.76
N LEU A 543 -9.24 23.28 2.86
CA LEU A 543 -8.72 24.57 2.40
C LEU A 543 -7.58 25.03 3.33
N PRO A 544 -6.43 25.47 2.79
CA PRO A 544 -5.36 26.04 3.60
C PRO A 544 -5.74 27.46 4.08
N ALA A 545 -5.11 27.90 5.17
CA ALA A 545 -5.31 29.25 5.72
C ALA A 545 -4.84 30.38 4.79
N SER A 546 -4.04 30.06 3.76
CA SER A 546 -3.58 31.02 2.75
C SER A 546 -4.67 31.46 1.76
N LEU A 547 -5.80 30.77 1.70
CA LEU A 547 -6.93 31.16 0.86
C LEU A 547 -7.91 32.07 1.64
N PRO A 548 -8.65 32.96 0.97
CA PRO A 548 -9.61 33.84 1.63
C PRO A 548 -10.93 33.11 1.94
N TRP A 549 -11.00 32.46 3.10
CA TRP A 549 -12.21 31.82 3.63
C TRP A 549 -12.28 31.97 5.15
N THR A 550 -13.48 31.79 5.71
CA THR A 550 -13.76 31.85 7.14
C THR A 550 -13.97 30.44 7.70
N PRO A 551 -13.07 29.95 8.57
CA PRO A 551 -13.22 28.63 9.20
C PRO A 551 -14.28 28.64 10.31
N VAL A 552 -15.07 27.56 10.37
CA VAL A 552 -15.99 27.24 11.46
C VAL A 552 -15.85 25.77 11.82
N GLU A 553 -15.92 25.41 13.10
CA GLU A 553 -15.84 24.00 13.51
C GLU A 553 -17.09 23.21 13.11
N ALA A 554 -16.90 21.93 12.77
CA ALA A 554 -18.02 21.07 12.40
C ALA A 554 -18.96 20.88 13.60
N GLY A 555 -20.26 21.12 13.38
CA GLY A 555 -21.27 21.08 14.45
C GLY A 555 -21.34 22.34 15.34
N ASP A 556 -20.44 23.33 15.18
CA ASP A 556 -20.53 24.62 15.90
C ASP A 556 -21.52 25.57 15.23
N VAL A 557 -22.78 25.41 15.58
CA VAL A 557 -23.89 26.22 15.02
C VAL A 557 -23.78 27.69 15.44
N GLU A 558 -23.27 28.00 16.64
CA GLU A 558 -23.15 29.37 17.10
C GLU A 558 -21.98 30.09 16.42
N GLY A 559 -20.85 29.40 16.23
CA GLY A 559 -19.76 29.88 15.38
C GLY A 559 -20.22 30.12 13.94
N LEU A 560 -21.00 29.19 13.38
CA LEU A 560 -21.59 29.36 12.05
C LEU A 560 -22.50 30.59 12.01
N ARG A 561 -23.37 30.77 13.00
CA ARG A 561 -24.25 31.93 13.11
C ARG A 561 -23.47 33.25 13.16
N ARG A 562 -22.38 33.31 13.94
CA ARG A 562 -21.49 34.49 13.98
C ARG A 562 -20.85 34.77 12.62
N ALA A 563 -20.30 33.75 11.96
CA ALA A 563 -19.68 33.88 10.64
C ALA A 563 -20.70 34.38 9.59
N LEU A 564 -21.93 33.84 9.59
CA LEU A 564 -23.00 34.26 8.68
C LEU A 564 -23.52 35.67 8.93
N ARG A 565 -23.37 36.22 10.14
CA ARG A 565 -23.69 37.64 10.41
C ARG A 565 -22.65 38.55 9.77
N ALA A 566 -21.37 38.21 9.87
CA ALA A 566 -20.29 38.97 9.23
C ALA A 566 -20.45 39.03 7.70
N LEU A 567 -20.93 37.95 7.07
CA LEU A 567 -21.26 37.94 5.63
C LEU A 567 -22.36 38.94 5.24
N SER A 568 -23.30 39.22 6.16
CA SER A 568 -24.44 40.10 5.89
C SER A 568 -24.15 41.58 6.14
N MET A 569 -23.00 41.95 6.73
CA MET A 569 -22.62 43.34 7.02
C MET A 569 -21.65 43.96 6.01
N GLY A 570 -21.27 43.24 4.95
CA GLY A 570 -20.33 43.69 3.92
C GLY A 570 -20.96 44.22 2.64
N GLY A 571 -22.25 44.60 2.68
CA GLY A 571 -23.01 45.17 1.56
C GLY A 571 -23.09 46.68 1.63
#